data_AF-A0A2V2VDG3-F1
#
_entry.id   AF-A0A2V2VDG3-F1
#
_cell.length_a   1.000
_cell.length_b   1.000
_cell.length_c   1.000
_cell.angle_alpha   90.00
_cell.angle_beta   90.00
_cell.angle_gamma   90.00
#
_symmetry.space_group_name_H-M   'P 1'
#
loop_
_entity.id
_entity.type
_entity.pdbx_description
1 polymer ?
#
loop_
_entity_poly.entity_id
_entity_poly.type
_entity_poly.pdbx_seq_one_letter_code
_entity_poly.pdbx_strand_id
1 'polypeptide(L)'
;MAAQLGAKWVVAVEGSAEMAKLARANICANKMEHKVTVLHMLSTELTLRHLPDRPDVMVSEILGTLLLGESALDYIADVRERLLKPTTKIIPQHGTQYAVPIECDTLRDVCAVSGWKGLDLTHMTALQDTVSIVFAKQYGFRMSSVPFRA
;
A
#
# COMPACT_ATOMS: atom_id res chain seq x y z
N MET A 1 -2.40 -18.31 3.09
CA MET A 1 -3.06 -18.65 1.81
C MET A 1 -2.18 -19.54 0.93
N ALA A 2 -1.04 -19.08 0.42
CA ALA A 2 -0.18 -19.89 -0.49
C ALA A 2 0.17 -21.29 0.06
N ALA A 3 0.57 -21.39 1.33
CA ALA A 3 0.87 -22.69 1.97
C ALA A 3 -0.33 -23.66 2.02
N GLN A 4 -1.54 -23.12 2.24
CA GLN A 4 -2.79 -23.88 2.29
C GLN A 4 -3.22 -24.37 0.90
N LEU A 5 -2.94 -23.58 -0.14
CA LEU A 5 -3.15 -23.96 -1.54
C LEU A 5 -2.09 -24.94 -2.07
N GLY A 6 -1.20 -25.44 -1.21
CA GLY A 6 -0.23 -26.48 -1.58
C GLY A 6 1.10 -25.97 -2.13
N ALA A 7 1.46 -24.70 -1.91
CA ALA A 7 2.80 -24.23 -2.25
C ALA A 7 3.90 -25.12 -1.63
N LYS A 8 4.95 -25.42 -2.41
CA LYS A 8 6.08 -26.27 -2.00
C LYS A 8 6.82 -25.68 -0.80
N TRP A 9 7.03 -24.37 -0.82
CA TRP A 9 7.62 -23.57 0.25
C TRP A 9 7.10 -22.14 0.11
N VAL A 10 7.13 -21.38 1.21
CA VAL A 10 6.77 -19.97 1.23
C VAL A 10 7.80 -19.21 2.04
N VAL A 11 8.38 -18.16 1.45
CA VAL A 11 9.23 -17.20 2.14
C VAL A 11 8.53 -15.84 2.10
N ALA A 12 8.22 -15.29 3.27
CA ALA A 12 7.72 -13.93 3.43
C ALA A 12 8.84 -13.03 3.96
N VAL A 13 8.88 -11.79 3.49
CA VAL A 13 9.83 -10.75 3.94
C VAL A 13 9.04 -9.63 4.59
N GLU A 14 9.50 -9.16 5.74
CA GLU A 14 8.86 -8.10 6.52
C GLU A 14 9.94 -7.18 7.11
N GLY A 15 9.80 -5.86 6.90
CA GLY A 15 10.78 -4.87 7.35
C GLY A 15 10.66 -4.50 8.83
N SER A 16 9.50 -4.68 9.44
CA SER A 16 9.25 -4.42 10.86
C SER A 16 9.48 -5.65 11.72
N ALA A 17 10.37 -5.52 12.71
CA ALA A 17 10.69 -6.61 13.64
C ALA A 17 9.45 -7.16 14.36
N GLU A 18 8.56 -6.27 14.79
CA GLU A 18 7.35 -6.64 15.54
C GLU A 18 6.32 -7.31 14.64
N MET A 19 6.15 -6.82 13.39
CA MET A 19 5.26 -7.47 12.42
C MET A 19 5.80 -8.85 12.02
N ALA A 20 7.11 -9.00 11.89
CA ALA A 20 7.72 -10.30 11.59
C ALA A 20 7.51 -11.31 12.74
N LYS A 21 7.62 -10.87 14.00
CA LYS A 21 7.31 -11.71 15.18
C LYS A 21 5.83 -12.09 15.20
N LEU A 22 4.93 -11.14 14.97
CA LEU A 22 3.49 -11.37 14.92
C LEU A 22 3.12 -12.36 13.81
N ALA A 23 3.71 -12.23 12.62
CA ALA A 23 3.52 -13.15 11.51
C ALA A 23 3.94 -14.58 11.89
N ARG A 24 5.09 -14.76 12.55
CA ARG A 24 5.54 -16.07 13.04
C ARG A 24 4.58 -16.66 14.08
N ALA A 25 4.05 -15.85 14.99
CA ALA A 25 3.06 -16.30 15.96
C ALA A 25 1.77 -16.79 15.27
N ASN A 26 1.28 -16.05 14.27
CA ASN A 26 0.12 -16.47 13.47
C ASN A 26 0.38 -17.76 12.69
N ILE A 27 1.56 -17.92 12.10
CA ILE A 27 1.97 -19.16 11.40
C ILE A 27 1.98 -20.35 12.39
N CYS A 28 2.50 -20.15 13.60
CA CYS A 28 2.55 -21.19 14.64
C CYS A 28 1.18 -21.61 15.13
N ALA A 29 0.30 -20.64 15.42
CA ALA A 29 -1.09 -20.91 15.81
C ALA A 29 -1.85 -21.75 14.76
N ASN A 30 -1.43 -21.66 13.49
CA ASN A 30 -2.03 -22.39 12.37
C ASN A 30 -1.20 -23.62 11.92
N LYS A 31 -0.16 -24.01 12.65
CA LYS A 31 0.67 -25.20 12.38
C LYS A 31 1.32 -25.21 10.99
N MET A 32 1.72 -24.04 10.49
CA MET A 32 2.29 -23.86 9.15
C MET A 32 3.81 -23.60 9.13
N GLU A 33 4.49 -23.74 10.27
CA GLU A 33 5.92 -23.46 10.44
C GLU A 33 6.81 -24.29 9.51
N HIS A 34 6.35 -25.51 9.17
CA HIS A 34 7.04 -26.42 8.26
C HIS A 34 7.00 -25.97 6.79
N LYS A 35 6.20 -24.96 6.44
CA LYS A 35 6.02 -24.45 5.06
C LYS A 35 6.33 -22.97 4.90
N VAL A 36 6.10 -22.16 5.93
CA VAL A 36 6.20 -20.70 5.84
C VAL A 36 7.34 -20.18 6.72
N THR A 37 8.33 -19.57 6.07
CA THR A 37 9.44 -18.89 6.73
C THR A 37 9.26 -17.38 6.61
N VAL A 38 9.45 -16.66 7.72
CA VAL A 38 9.42 -15.18 7.75
C VAL A 38 10.83 -14.65 7.99
N LEU A 39 11.31 -13.83 7.07
CA LEU A 39 12.59 -13.12 7.16
C LEU A 39 12.33 -11.66 7.57
N HIS A 40 13.02 -11.21 8.62
CA HIS A 40 12.96 -9.81 9.04
C HIS A 40 14.08 -9.04 8.34
N MET A 41 13.73 -8.33 7.27
CA MET A 41 14.62 -7.53 6.42
C MET A 41 13.79 -6.76 5.39
N LEU A 42 14.42 -5.85 4.64
CA LEU A 42 13.82 -5.29 3.44
C LEU A 42 14.00 -6.23 2.23
N SER A 43 13.10 -6.15 1.24
CA SER A 43 13.22 -6.94 0.01
C SER A 43 14.49 -6.62 -0.78
N THR A 44 15.00 -5.39 -0.64
CA THR A 44 16.27 -4.93 -1.23
C THR A 44 17.48 -5.70 -0.68
N GLU A 45 17.38 -6.25 0.54
CA GLU A 45 18.43 -7.04 1.19
C GLU A 45 18.26 -8.55 0.94
N LEU A 46 17.12 -8.97 0.40
CA LEU A 46 16.85 -10.36 0.06
C LEU A 46 17.78 -10.79 -1.07
N THR A 47 18.36 -11.98 -0.94
CA THR A 47 19.29 -12.57 -1.91
C THR A 47 18.99 -14.06 -2.08
N LEU A 48 19.52 -14.69 -3.14
CA LEU A 48 19.25 -16.10 -3.43
C LEU A 48 19.67 -17.06 -2.31
N ARG A 49 20.66 -16.71 -1.48
CA ARG A 49 21.06 -17.54 -0.31
C ARG A 49 19.96 -17.67 0.75
N HIS A 50 18.97 -16.77 0.75
CA HIS A 50 17.85 -16.81 1.69
C HIS A 50 16.65 -17.60 1.14
N LEU A 51 16.72 -18.06 -0.12
CA LEU A 51 15.63 -18.76 -0.80
C LEU A 51 16.03 -20.21 -1.09
N PRO A 52 15.10 -21.18 -1.00
CA PRO A 52 15.37 -22.55 -1.43
C PRO A 52 15.70 -22.65 -2.92
N ASP A 53 15.03 -21.84 -3.74
CA ASP A 53 15.22 -21.69 -5.18
C ASP A 53 14.57 -20.37 -5.66
N ARG A 54 14.77 -19.97 -6.91
CA ARG A 54 14.04 -18.86 -7.53
C ARG A 54 12.53 -19.16 -7.53
N PRO A 55 11.68 -18.27 -6.97
CA PRO A 55 10.27 -18.54 -6.75
C PRO A 55 9.49 -18.63 -8.08
N ASP A 56 8.50 -19.52 -8.13
CA ASP A 56 7.55 -19.60 -9.25
C ASP A 56 6.50 -18.48 -9.20
N VAL A 57 6.23 -17.96 -8.00
CA VAL A 57 5.25 -16.89 -7.77
C VAL A 57 5.82 -15.86 -6.80
N MET A 58 5.74 -14.58 -7.17
CA MET A 58 5.96 -13.44 -6.28
C MET A 58 4.60 -12.82 -5.97
N VAL A 59 4.34 -12.57 -4.68
CA VAL A 59 3.13 -11.90 -4.23
C VAL A 59 3.52 -10.66 -3.44
N SER A 60 2.86 -9.54 -3.71
CA SER A 60 3.04 -8.30 -2.96
C SER A 60 1.69 -7.62 -2.73
N GLU A 61 1.46 -7.19 -1.51
CA GLU A 61 0.40 -6.26 -1.13
C GLU A 61 1.08 -5.18 -0.28
N ILE A 62 1.54 -4.15 -0.97
CA ILE A 62 2.25 -2.97 -0.44
C ILE A 62 1.69 -1.74 -1.16
N LEU A 63 0.37 -1.70 -1.32
CA LEU A 63 -0.32 -0.66 -2.06
C LEU A 63 -0.93 0.35 -1.09
N GLY A 64 -0.56 1.62 -1.26
CA GLY A 64 -1.07 2.70 -0.43
C GLY A 64 -2.40 3.26 -0.91
N THR A 65 -2.80 4.41 -0.36
CA THR A 65 -3.98 5.16 -0.87
C THR A 65 -3.77 5.63 -2.31
N LEU A 66 -2.53 5.99 -2.66
CA LEU A 66 -2.08 6.08 -4.04
C LEU A 66 -1.43 4.75 -4.40
N LEU A 67 -1.68 4.27 -5.62
CA LEU A 67 -1.20 2.96 -6.08
C LEU A 67 0.32 2.77 -5.86
N LEU A 68 1.11 3.83 -6.07
CA LEU A 68 2.57 3.83 -5.92
C LEU A 68 3.06 4.51 -4.64
N GLY A 69 2.16 4.86 -3.71
CA GLY A 69 2.47 5.63 -2.50
C GLY A 69 3.41 4.94 -1.51
N GLU A 70 3.58 3.63 -1.63
CA GLU A 70 4.47 2.80 -0.80
C GLU A 70 5.58 2.14 -1.64
N SER A 71 5.96 2.77 -2.76
CA SER A 71 7.06 2.32 -3.63
C SER A 71 6.90 0.89 -4.17
N ALA A 72 5.65 0.43 -4.36
CA ALA A 72 5.36 -0.90 -4.87
C ALA A 72 6.08 -1.21 -6.19
N LEU A 73 6.10 -0.26 -7.13
CA LEU A 73 6.78 -0.44 -8.42
C LEU A 73 8.29 -0.65 -8.26
N ASP A 74 8.93 0.12 -7.38
CA ASP A 74 10.38 0.08 -7.19
C ASP A 74 10.81 -1.23 -6.53
N TYR A 75 10.14 -1.64 -5.45
CA TYR A 75 10.45 -2.90 -4.76
C TYR A 75 10.16 -4.13 -5.62
N ILE A 76 9.08 -4.09 -6.42
CA ILE A 76 8.77 -5.19 -7.35
C ILE A 76 9.81 -5.26 -8.47
N ALA A 77 10.22 -4.12 -9.04
CA ALA A 77 11.22 -4.07 -10.10
C ALA A 77 12.57 -4.63 -9.62
N ASP A 78 13.01 -4.22 -8.44
CA ASP A 78 14.24 -4.68 -7.80
C ASP A 78 14.27 -6.21 -7.58
N VAL A 79 13.20 -6.76 -6.98
CA VAL A 79 13.09 -8.22 -6.79
C VAL A 79 13.01 -8.96 -8.12
N ARG A 80 12.26 -8.42 -9.09
CA ARG A 80 12.10 -8.98 -10.44
C ARG A 80 13.44 -9.18 -11.13
N GLU A 81 14.30 -8.18 -11.08
CA GLU A 81 15.60 -8.21 -11.75
C GLU A 81 16.59 -9.16 -11.07
N ARG A 82 16.64 -9.15 -9.74
CA ARG A 82 17.67 -9.91 -9.00
C ARG A 82 17.28 -11.37 -8.75
N LEU A 83 16.01 -11.63 -8.40
CA LEU A 83 15.62 -12.87 -7.71
C LEU A 83 14.66 -13.75 -8.51
N LEU A 84 13.91 -13.18 -9.46
CA LEU A 84 12.91 -13.95 -10.20
C LEU A 84 13.52 -14.67 -11.41
N LYS A 85 12.78 -15.63 -11.96
CA LYS A 85 13.10 -16.33 -13.22
C LYS A 85 12.09 -15.90 -14.30
N PRO A 86 12.38 -16.06 -15.60
CA PRO A 86 11.46 -15.64 -16.67
C PRO A 86 10.06 -16.25 -16.58
N THR A 87 9.93 -17.42 -15.93
CA THR A 87 8.67 -18.13 -15.74
C THR A 87 7.91 -17.70 -14.46
N THR A 88 8.50 -16.86 -13.60
CA THR A 88 7.85 -16.40 -12.37
C THR A 88 6.61 -15.58 -12.69
N LYS A 89 5.51 -15.83 -11.97
CA LYS A 89 4.30 -15.01 -12.01
C LYS A 89 4.31 -13.99 -10.86
N ILE A 90 4.02 -12.73 -11.17
CA ILE A 90 3.90 -11.65 -10.20
C ILE A 90 2.42 -11.37 -9.95
N ILE A 91 2.03 -11.33 -8.68
CA ILE A 91 0.66 -11.05 -8.23
C ILE A 91 0.71 -9.82 -7.31
N PRO A 92 -0.04 -8.74 -7.61
CA PRO A 92 -0.87 -8.55 -8.82
C PRO A 92 -0.03 -8.34 -10.09
N GLN A 93 -0.59 -8.64 -11.26
CA GLN A 93 0.09 -8.46 -12.55
C GLN A 93 -0.01 -7.02 -13.09
N HIS A 94 -1.11 -6.33 -12.77
CA HIS A 94 -1.41 -5.00 -13.28
C HIS A 94 -2.00 -4.13 -12.16
N GLY A 95 -1.80 -2.82 -12.26
CA GLY A 95 -2.47 -1.81 -11.47
C GLY A 95 -2.71 -0.57 -12.32
N THR A 96 -3.80 0.15 -12.05
CA THR A 96 -4.16 1.37 -12.78
C THR A 96 -4.64 2.41 -11.78
N GLN A 97 -4.01 3.58 -11.77
CA GLN A 97 -4.45 4.72 -10.97
C GLN A 97 -5.45 5.54 -11.78
N TYR A 98 -6.61 5.80 -11.19
CA TYR A 98 -7.66 6.64 -11.78
C TYR A 98 -7.74 7.99 -11.07
N ALA A 99 -8.31 8.97 -11.76
CA ALA A 99 -8.67 10.27 -11.24
C ALA A 99 -9.99 10.72 -11.87
N VAL A 100 -10.83 11.40 -11.10
CA VAL A 100 -12.12 11.93 -11.54
C VAL A 100 -12.27 13.32 -10.89
N PRO A 101 -12.59 14.38 -11.66
CA PRO A 101 -12.95 15.66 -11.07
C PRO A 101 -14.27 15.53 -10.32
N ILE A 102 -14.39 16.17 -9.16
CA ILE A 102 -15.62 16.14 -8.37
C ILE A 102 -16.02 17.54 -7.89
N GLU A 103 -17.32 17.73 -7.71
CA GLU A 103 -17.90 18.82 -6.93
C GLU A 103 -18.40 18.24 -5.60
N CYS A 104 -17.94 18.80 -4.47
CA CYS A 104 -18.30 18.33 -3.14
C CYS A 104 -18.32 19.51 -2.15
N ASP A 105 -19.53 19.91 -1.73
CA ASP A 105 -19.71 21.04 -0.81
C ASP A 105 -19.09 20.78 0.56
N THR A 106 -19.19 19.55 1.08
CA THR A 106 -18.54 19.17 2.34
C THR A 106 -17.02 19.36 2.30
N LEU A 107 -16.36 19.08 1.18
CA LEU A 107 -14.92 19.35 1.04
C LEU A 107 -14.64 20.83 0.91
N ARG A 108 -15.49 21.56 0.18
CA ARG A 108 -15.37 23.01 0.03
C ARG A 108 -15.46 23.72 1.38
N ASP A 109 -16.39 23.32 2.24
CA ASP A 109 -16.61 23.90 3.57
C ASP A 109 -15.42 23.72 4.52
N VAL A 110 -14.61 22.68 4.30
CA VAL A 110 -13.40 22.42 5.09
C VAL A 110 -12.18 23.15 4.51
N CYS A 111 -12.12 23.32 3.19
CA CYS A 111 -10.93 23.80 2.48
C CYS A 111 -11.03 25.23 1.95
N ALA A 112 -12.14 25.93 2.15
CA ALA A 112 -12.35 27.30 1.69
C ALA A 112 -13.15 28.13 2.71
N VAL A 113 -12.93 29.44 2.71
CA VAL A 113 -13.66 30.40 3.53
C VAL A 113 -13.88 31.69 2.76
N SER A 114 -15.02 32.34 2.99
CA SER A 114 -15.32 33.67 2.43
C SER A 114 -15.45 34.71 3.53
N GLY A 115 -16.23 34.45 4.57
CA GLY A 115 -16.44 35.39 5.66
C GLY A 115 -17.34 34.86 6.76
N TRP A 116 -17.53 35.67 7.81
CA TRP A 116 -18.41 35.33 8.92
C TRP A 116 -19.03 36.58 9.54
N LYS A 117 -20.37 36.66 9.60
CA LYS A 117 -21.15 37.75 10.22
C LYS A 117 -20.66 39.16 9.87
N GLY A 118 -20.38 39.42 8.60
CA GLY A 118 -19.93 40.73 8.09
C GLY A 118 -18.42 40.95 8.10
N LEU A 119 -17.63 39.99 8.59
CA LEU A 119 -16.19 39.98 8.44
C LEU A 119 -15.81 39.34 7.11
N ASP A 120 -15.04 40.07 6.31
CA ASP A 120 -14.42 39.56 5.09
C ASP A 120 -13.15 38.78 5.43
N LEU A 121 -13.13 37.50 5.08
CA LEU A 121 -12.01 36.58 5.29
C LEU A 121 -11.45 36.05 3.95
N THR A 122 -11.85 36.63 2.82
CA THR A 122 -11.48 36.13 1.49
C THR A 122 -9.97 36.14 1.26
N HIS A 123 -9.21 37.04 1.87
CA HIS A 123 -7.74 37.02 1.79
C HIS A 123 -7.11 35.70 2.30
N MET A 124 -7.79 34.94 3.17
CA MET A 124 -7.32 33.63 3.63
C MET A 124 -7.23 32.61 2.49
N THR A 125 -8.01 32.75 1.41
CA THR A 125 -7.96 31.83 0.27
C THR A 125 -6.65 31.91 -0.50
N ALA A 126 -5.84 32.96 -0.30
CA ALA A 126 -4.48 33.03 -0.84
C ALA A 126 -3.56 31.91 -0.34
N LEU A 127 -3.91 31.26 0.79
CA LEU A 127 -3.18 30.15 1.40
C LEU A 127 -3.83 28.79 1.15
N GLN A 128 -4.84 28.70 0.27
CA GLN A 128 -5.47 27.42 -0.04
C GLN A 128 -4.44 26.48 -0.68
N ASP A 129 -4.25 25.29 -0.10
CA ASP A 129 -3.35 24.28 -0.68
C ASP A 129 -4.04 23.59 -1.86
N THR A 130 -3.64 23.98 -3.07
CA THR A 130 -4.13 23.42 -4.34
C THR A 130 -3.11 22.48 -5.00
N VAL A 131 -2.08 22.04 -4.27
CA VAL A 131 -0.98 21.22 -4.82
C VAL A 131 -0.91 19.86 -4.12
N SER A 132 -1.07 19.83 -2.80
CA SER A 132 -0.92 18.59 -2.04
C SER A 132 -2.05 17.59 -2.30
N ILE A 133 -1.68 16.31 -2.29
CA ILE A 133 -2.66 15.22 -2.26
C ILE A 133 -3.15 15.07 -0.83
N VAL A 134 -4.46 15.21 -0.63
CA VAL A 134 -5.04 15.04 0.71
C VAL A 134 -5.67 13.68 0.88
N PHE A 135 -5.32 13.02 1.99
CA PHE A 135 -5.85 11.71 2.34
C PHE A 135 -7.15 11.86 3.12
N ALA A 136 -8.21 11.15 2.70
CA ALA A 136 -9.54 11.19 3.34
C ALA A 136 -9.49 11.03 4.88
N LYS A 137 -8.54 10.23 5.39
CA LYS A 137 -8.36 9.99 6.83
C LYS A 137 -8.04 11.27 7.62
N GLN A 138 -7.55 12.34 6.96
CA GLN A 138 -7.20 13.60 7.60
C GLN A 138 -8.41 14.50 7.87
N TYR A 139 -9.55 14.27 7.22
CA TYR A 139 -10.74 15.13 7.35
C TYR A 139 -11.79 14.59 8.32
N GLY A 140 -11.56 13.43 8.94
CA GLY A 140 -12.50 12.85 9.91
C GLY A 140 -13.79 12.26 9.30
N PHE A 141 -13.93 12.27 7.97
CA PHE A 141 -15.02 11.59 7.25
C PHE A 141 -14.48 10.72 6.11
N ARG A 142 -15.28 9.76 5.64
CA ARG A 142 -14.93 8.97 4.46
C ARG A 142 -15.34 9.73 3.21
N MET A 143 -14.45 9.85 2.23
CA MET A 143 -14.80 10.47 0.94
C MET A 143 -15.96 9.74 0.25
N SER A 144 -16.09 8.43 0.45
CA SER A 144 -17.22 7.65 -0.08
C SER A 144 -18.54 7.87 0.66
N SER A 145 -18.56 8.61 1.78
CA SER A 145 -19.78 8.89 2.55
C SER A 145 -20.31 10.32 2.37
N VAL A 146 -19.64 11.16 1.59
CA VAL A 146 -20.10 12.54 1.33
C VAL A 146 -20.77 12.64 -0.03
N PRO A 147 -21.86 13.43 -0.18
CA PRO A 147 -22.45 13.69 -1.48
C PRO A 147 -21.46 14.42 -2.40
N PHE A 148 -21.29 13.92 -3.63
CA PHE A 148 -20.50 14.58 -4.66
C PHE A 148 -21.16 14.41 -6.03
N ARG A 149 -20.79 15.27 -6.98
CA ARG A 149 -21.07 15.13 -8.41
C ARG A 149 -19.76 14.90 -9.16
N ALA A 150 -19.78 14.07 -10.19
CA ALA A 150 -18.62 13.69 -11.01
C ALA A 150 -18.87 13.99 -12.48
#